data_AF-A0A527ZCM5-F1
#
_entry.id   AF-A0A527ZCM5-F1
#
_cell.length_a   1.000
_cell.length_b   1.000
_cell.length_c   1.000
_cell.angle_alpha   90.00
_cell.angle_beta   90.00
_cell.angle_gamma   90.00
#
_symmetry.space_group_name_H-M   'P 1'
#
loop_
_entity.id
_entity.type
_entity.pdbx_description
1 polymer ?
#
loop_
_entity_poly.entity_id
_entity_poly.type
_entity_poly.pdbx_seq_one_letter_code
_entity_poly.pdbx_strand_id
1 'polypeptide(L)'
;AWAAARFASDRIVPCGEEEALLAPLPLAALRIEPDIRASLESVGLRTAGAVMAAPRAPLARRFGVSLLLRLDQALGRLDEAVSPR
;
A
#
# COMPACT_ATOMS: atom_id res chain seq x y z
N ALA A 1 8.16 -3.96 2.24
CA ALA A 1 7.80 -5.13 3.08
C ALA A 1 7.53 -4.78 4.57
N TRP A 2 6.92 -3.63 4.91
CA TRP A 2 6.68 -3.22 6.31
C TRP A 2 5.21 -3.17 6.76
N ALA A 3 4.26 -3.35 5.83
CA ALA A 3 2.85 -3.48 6.17
C ALA A 3 2.57 -4.86 6.82
N ALA A 4 3.23 -5.92 6.31
CA ALA A 4 3.16 -7.26 6.89
C ALA A 4 3.76 -7.31 8.31
N ALA A 5 4.91 -6.69 8.56
CA ALA A 5 5.61 -6.83 9.85
C ALA A 5 4.88 -6.22 11.07
N ARG A 6 3.88 -5.35 10.88
CA ARG A 6 3.15 -4.70 11.99
C ARG A 6 1.73 -5.21 12.17
N PHE A 7 1.18 -5.94 11.18
CA PHE A 7 -0.17 -6.52 11.22
C PHE A 7 -0.19 -8.06 11.08
N ALA A 8 0.90 -8.67 10.62
CA ALA A 8 1.11 -10.10 10.61
C ALA A 8 2.14 -10.45 11.70
N SER A 9 1.66 -10.83 12.86
CA SER A 9 2.43 -11.67 13.76
C SER A 9 2.84 -12.93 12.98
N ASP A 10 4.15 -13.10 12.73
CA ASP A 10 4.79 -14.35 12.30
C ASP A 10 4.30 -15.01 10.98
N ARG A 11 4.10 -14.25 9.90
CA ARG A 11 3.88 -14.88 8.59
C ARG A 11 4.80 -14.34 7.49
N ILE A 12 5.67 -15.22 7.02
CA ILE A 12 6.32 -15.14 5.71
C ILE A 12 5.18 -15.25 4.69
N VAL A 13 4.87 -14.14 4.01
CA VAL A 13 3.85 -14.15 2.95
C VAL A 13 4.50 -14.69 1.68
N PRO A 14 3.96 -15.76 1.06
CA PRO A 14 4.43 -16.24 -0.23
C PRO A 14 4.21 -15.18 -1.32
N CYS A 15 5.17 -15.08 -2.24
CA CYS A 15 5.09 -14.21 -3.40
C CYS A 15 3.79 -14.50 -4.19
N GLY A 16 2.88 -13.53 -4.24
CA GLY A 16 1.55 -13.65 -4.86
C GLY A 16 0.36 -13.62 -3.89
N GLU A 17 0.59 -13.77 -2.58
CA GLU A 17 -0.46 -13.66 -1.54
C GLU A 17 -0.50 -12.29 -0.86
N GLU A 18 0.48 -11.42 -1.11
CA GLU A 18 0.55 -10.08 -0.52
C GLU A 18 -0.66 -9.23 -0.91
N GLU A 19 -1.09 -9.34 -2.17
CA GLU A 19 -2.22 -8.61 -2.70
C GLU A 19 -3.53 -9.00 -1.99
N ALA A 20 -3.75 -10.30 -1.75
CA ALA A 20 -4.91 -10.79 -1.02
C ALA A 20 -4.86 -10.43 0.47
N LEU A 21 -3.67 -10.44 1.07
CA LEU A 21 -3.45 -10.08 2.48
C LEU A 21 -3.62 -8.58 2.73
N LEU A 22 -3.20 -7.74 1.78
CA LEU A 22 -3.25 -6.29 1.88
C LEU A 22 -4.62 -5.74 1.47
N ALA A 23 -5.33 -6.39 0.55
CA ALA A 23 -6.63 -5.94 0.05
C ALA A 23 -7.63 -5.50 1.14
N PRO A 24 -7.83 -6.23 2.25
CA PRO A 24 -8.76 -5.83 3.30
C PRO A 24 -8.20 -4.78 4.27
N LEU A 25 -6.90 -4.45 4.19
CA LEU A 25 -6.29 -3.53 5.12
C LEU A 25 -6.67 -2.06 4.83
N PRO A 26 -6.82 -1.24 5.89
CA PRO A 26 -7.08 0.19 5.74
C PRO A 26 -5.87 0.89 5.13
N LEU A 27 -6.10 2.05 4.49
CA LEU A 27 -5.02 2.87 3.90
C LEU A 27 -3.91 3.25 4.89
N ALA A 28 -4.22 3.30 6.20
CA ALA A 28 -3.23 3.51 7.24
C ALA A 28 -2.10 2.45 7.24
N ALA A 29 -2.36 1.24 6.74
CA ALA A 29 -1.35 0.19 6.59
C ALA A 29 -0.32 0.49 5.50
N LEU A 30 -0.65 1.34 4.52
CA LEU A 30 0.23 1.71 3.39
C LEU A 30 1.28 2.77 3.76
N ARG A 31 1.31 3.25 5.01
CA ARG A 31 2.26 4.29 5.49
C ARG A 31 2.32 5.52 4.59
N ILE A 32 1.18 5.90 4.03
CA ILE A 32 1.02 7.11 3.23
C ILE A 32 0.73 8.30 4.16
N GLU A 33 1.03 9.50 3.68
CA GLU A 33 0.73 10.71 4.45
C GLU A 33 -0.77 10.86 4.73
N PRO A 34 -1.14 11.43 5.89
CA PRO A 34 -2.54 11.61 6.28
C PRO A 34 -3.33 12.44 5.26
N ASP A 35 -2.71 13.41 4.60
CA ASP A 35 -3.36 14.24 3.58
C ASP A 35 -3.70 13.44 2.31
N ILE A 36 -2.79 12.55 1.89
CA ILE A 36 -3.02 11.63 0.77
C ILE A 36 -4.10 10.62 1.15
N ARG A 37 -4.09 10.10 2.38
CA ARG A 37 -5.14 9.20 2.89
C ARG A 37 -6.51 9.88 2.85
N ALA A 38 -6.65 11.08 3.40
CA ALA A 38 -7.90 11.82 3.39
C ALA A 38 -8.40 12.09 1.96
N SER A 39 -7.47 12.42 1.05
CA SER A 39 -7.80 12.66 -0.34
C SER A 39 -8.24 11.38 -1.07
N LEU A 40 -7.66 10.22 -0.76
CA LEU A 40 -8.11 8.91 -1.26
C LEU A 40 -9.49 8.53 -0.71
N GLU A 41 -9.72 8.75 0.59
CA GLU A 41 -11.01 8.49 1.21
C GLU A 41 -12.12 9.38 0.62
N SER A 42 -11.79 10.63 0.28
CA SER A 42 -12.73 11.58 -0.35
C SER A 42 -13.21 11.12 -1.74
N VAL A 43 -12.44 10.28 -2.42
CA VAL A 43 -12.80 9.71 -3.74
C VAL A 43 -13.36 8.29 -3.64
N GLY A 44 -13.63 7.82 -2.42
CA GLY A 44 -14.22 6.50 -2.15
C GLY A 44 -13.20 5.37 -2.02
N LEU A 45 -11.89 5.64 -2.04
CA LEU A 45 -10.85 4.64 -1.86
C LEU A 45 -10.51 4.55 -0.36
N ARG A 46 -10.99 3.50 0.32
CA ARG A 46 -10.83 3.34 1.78
C ARG A 46 -9.93 2.18 2.20
N THR A 47 -9.65 1.26 1.29
CA THR A 47 -8.83 0.07 1.52
C THR A 47 -7.68 0.02 0.53
N ALA A 48 -6.62 -0.70 0.88
CA ALA A 48 -5.51 -0.91 -0.05
C ALA A 48 -5.99 -1.63 -1.32
N GLY A 49 -6.89 -2.62 -1.20
CA GLY A 49 -7.47 -3.30 -2.35
C GLY A 49 -8.21 -2.37 -3.31
N ALA A 50 -8.93 -1.36 -2.79
CA ALA A 50 -9.59 -0.36 -3.63
C ALA A 50 -8.57 0.48 -4.40
N VAL A 51 -7.46 0.87 -3.77
CA VAL A 51 -6.39 1.64 -4.43
C VAL A 51 -5.65 0.79 -5.47
N MET A 52 -5.47 -0.50 -5.21
CA MET A 52 -4.83 -1.43 -6.13
C MET A 52 -5.68 -1.71 -7.38
N ALA A 53 -6.99 -1.81 -7.20
CA ALA A 53 -7.95 -1.96 -8.29
C ALA A 53 -8.14 -0.67 -9.11
N ALA A 54 -7.76 0.48 -8.55
CA ALA A 54 -7.89 1.75 -9.24
C ALA A 54 -6.83 1.92 -10.35
N PRO A 55 -7.17 2.57 -11.49
CA PRO A 55 -6.22 2.78 -12.57
C PRO A 55 -5.01 3.63 -12.12
N ARG A 56 -3.79 3.15 -12.40
CA ARG A 56 -2.55 3.79 -11.93
C ARG A 56 -2.30 5.18 -12.54
N ALA A 57 -2.67 5.39 -13.80
CA ALA A 57 -2.42 6.66 -14.48
C ALA A 57 -3.21 7.85 -13.88
N PRO A 58 -4.51 7.73 -13.59
CA PRO A 58 -5.26 8.72 -12.81
C PRO A 58 -4.70 8.93 -11.39
N LEU A 59 -4.30 7.86 -10.71
CA LEU A 59 -3.71 7.97 -9.37
C LEU A 59 -2.41 8.78 -9.39
N ALA A 60 -1.50 8.47 -10.31
CA ALA A 60 -0.25 9.20 -10.49
C ALA A 60 -0.46 10.69 -10.80
N ARG A 61 -1.45 10.99 -11.66
CA ARG A 61 -1.80 12.38 -12.02
C ARG A 61 -2.32 13.18 -10.83
N ARG A 62 -3.11 12.55 -9.96
CA ARG A 62 -3.83 13.23 -8.87
C ARG A 62 -3.05 13.28 -7.56
N PHE A 63 -2.31 12.21 -7.25
CA PHE A 63 -1.63 12.02 -5.96
C PHE A 63 -0.11 11.92 -6.10
N GLY A 64 0.41 11.98 -7.32
CA GLY A 64 1.84 11.90 -7.60
C GLY A 64 2.40 10.48 -7.65
N VAL A 65 3.65 10.39 -8.07
CA VAL A 65 4.39 9.12 -8.22
C VAL A 65 4.76 8.52 -6.85
N SER A 66 4.89 9.35 -5.81
CA SER A 66 5.21 8.91 -4.44
C SER A 66 4.15 7.96 -3.86
N LEU A 67 2.87 8.17 -4.18
CA LEU A 67 1.79 7.26 -3.78
C LEU A 67 1.98 5.88 -4.45
N LEU A 68 2.27 5.85 -5.75
CA LEU A 68 2.48 4.59 -6.46
C LEU A 68 3.71 3.84 -5.93
N LEU A 69 4.79 4.56 -5.60
CA LEU A 69 5.98 3.98 -5.00
C LEU A 69 5.65 3.33 -3.64
N ARG A 70 4.88 4.01 -2.78
CA ARG A 70 4.46 3.47 -1.48
C ARG A 70 3.52 2.27 -1.64
N LEU A 71 2.64 2.32 -2.63
CA LEU A 71 1.78 1.20 -2.98
C LEU A 71 2.62 0.00 -3.42
N ASP A 72 3.61 0.18 -4.29
CA ASP A 72 4.48 -0.91 -4.76
C ASP A 72 5.38 -1.49 -3.66
N GLN A 73 5.86 -0.65 -2.74
CA GLN A 73 6.61 -1.09 -1.54
C GLN A 73 5.72 -1.87 -0.56
N ALA A 74 4.46 -1.45 -0.40
CA ALA A 74 3.50 -2.16 0.43
C ALA A 74 3.17 -3.53 -0.16
N LEU A 75 3.01 -3.61 -1.48
CA LEU A 75 2.74 -4.84 -2.24
C LEU A 75 3.93 -5.78 -2.37
N GLY A 76 5.11 -5.42 -1.83
CA GLY A 76 6.32 -6.22 -1.98
C GLY A 76 6.86 -6.28 -3.42
N ARG A 77 6.32 -5.46 -4.33
CA ARG A 77 6.76 -5.37 -5.74
C ARG A 77 8.06 -4.60 -5.90
N LEU A 78 8.37 -3.74 -4.93
CA LEU A 78 9.68 -3.12 -4.76
C LEU A 78 10.32 -3.66 -3.49
N ASP A 79 11.54 -4.17 -3.65
CA ASP A 79 12.37 -4.61 -2.55
C ASP A 79 12.70 -3.41 -1.67
N GLU A 80 12.03 -3.32 -0.52
CA GLU A 80 12.30 -2.28 0.45
C GLU A 80 13.53 -2.73 1.20
N ALA A 81 14.70 -2.21 0.81
CA ALA A 81 15.97 -2.50 1.47
C ALA A 81 15.78 -2.34 2.99
N VAL A 82 15.76 -3.47 3.68
CA VAL A 82 15.72 -3.53 5.13
C VAL A 82 17.10 -3.10 5.59
N SER A 83 17.35 -1.80 5.70
CA SER A 83 18.55 -1.32 6.38
C SER A 83 18.39 -1.64 7.87
N PRO A 84 19.17 -2.58 8.43
CA PRO A 84 19.15 -2.84 9.85
C PRO A 84 19.74 -1.62 10.57
N ARG A 85 19.08 -1.18 11.64
CA ARG A 85 19.73 -0.44 12.72
C ARG A 85 19.61 -1.26 13.99
#